data_AF-A0A5C1I3A5-F1
#
_entry.id   AF-A0A5C1I3A5-F1
#
_cell.length_a   1.000
_cell.length_b   1.000
_cell.length_c   1.000
_cell.angle_alpha   90.00
_cell.angle_beta   90.00
_cell.angle_gamma   90.00
#
_symmetry.space_group_name_H-M   'P 1'
#
loop_
_entity.id
_entity.type
_entity.pdbx_description
1 polymer ?
#
loop_
_entity_poly.entity_id
_entity_poly.type
_entity_poly.pdbx_seq_one_letter_code
_entity_poly.pdbx_strand_id
1 'polypeptide(L)'
;MTATIPTLFEWAGGTLAFEQLFNKFYDKVLADELLEPVFKHMSPEHRMHVAHFVSEVFGGPKTYSETEGSHYAMINKHLQKYLTEAHRKRWIELLLQTADELSLPDDPEFRSAFMAYLEWGTRIAVLNSQTDTTTESADTPMPVWGWGVPGGPYIP
;
A
#
# COMPACT_ATOMS: atom_id res chain seq x y z
N MET A 1 12.66 7.10 30.70
CA MET A 1 11.89 6.20 29.84
C MET A 1 12.27 6.54 28.41
N THR A 2 12.91 5.62 27.69
CA THR A 2 13.15 5.80 26.24
C THR A 2 11.79 5.82 25.57
N ALA A 3 11.45 6.91 24.86
CA ALA A 3 10.21 6.96 24.11
C ALA A 3 10.20 5.82 23.08
N THR A 4 9.12 5.05 23.06
CA THR A 4 8.92 4.00 22.04
C THR A 4 8.75 4.66 20.68
N ILE A 5 9.50 4.21 19.68
CA ILE A 5 9.36 4.67 18.29
C ILE A 5 7.99 4.21 17.78
N PRO A 6 7.12 5.12 17.30
CA PRO A 6 5.80 4.74 16.78
C PRO A 6 5.94 3.92 15.50
N THR A 7 4.93 3.12 15.16
CA THR A 7 4.86 2.48 13.85
C THR A 7 4.61 3.52 12.75
N LEU A 8 4.86 3.16 11.48
CA LEU A 8 4.48 4.02 10.35
C LEU A 8 2.97 4.28 10.32
N PHE A 9 2.19 3.27 10.69
CA PHE A 9 0.74 3.38 10.81
C PHE A 9 0.32 4.41 11.85
N GLU A 10 0.88 4.35 13.06
CA GLU A 10 0.60 5.29 14.13
C GLU A 10 1.02 6.71 13.75
N TRP A 11 2.20 6.87 13.17
CA TRP A 11 2.72 8.16 12.73
C TRP A 11 1.88 8.80 11.62
N ALA A 12 1.35 7.99 10.70
CA ALA A 12 0.48 8.45 9.63
C ALA A 12 -0.94 8.86 10.08
N GLY A 13 -1.31 8.62 11.35
CA GLY A 13 -2.65 8.94 11.87
C GLY A 13 -3.62 7.75 11.95
N GLY A 14 -3.13 6.52 11.79
CA GLY A 14 -3.88 5.29 12.02
C GLY A 14 -4.97 4.99 10.98
N THR A 15 -5.95 4.16 11.35
CA THR A 15 -6.94 3.57 10.42
C THR A 15 -7.67 4.61 9.58
N LEU A 16 -8.16 5.67 10.22
CA LEU A 16 -8.92 6.72 9.52
C LEU A 16 -8.09 7.42 8.45
N ALA A 17 -6.80 7.63 8.68
CA ALA A 17 -5.91 8.24 7.69
C ALA A 17 -5.73 7.35 6.46
N PHE A 18 -5.52 6.04 6.64
CA PHE A 18 -5.39 5.10 5.52
C PHE A 18 -6.69 4.88 4.76
N GLU A 19 -7.82 4.76 5.46
CA GLU A 19 -9.13 4.64 4.81
C GLU A 19 -9.42 5.89 3.96
N GLN A 20 -9.17 7.09 4.49
CA GLN A 20 -9.35 8.33 3.74
C GLN A 20 -8.38 8.43 2.55
N LEU A 21 -7.11 8.08 2.76
CA LEU A 21 -6.08 8.04 1.73
C LEU A 21 -6.51 7.18 0.56
N PHE A 22 -6.79 5.89 0.80
CA PHE A 22 -7.15 4.97 -0.27
C PHE A 22 -8.51 5.30 -0.89
N ASN A 23 -9.46 5.81 -0.10
CA ASN A 23 -10.74 6.26 -0.64
C ASN A 23 -10.56 7.38 -1.68
N LYS A 24 -9.80 8.45 -1.35
CA LYS A 24 -9.52 9.56 -2.28
C LYS A 24 -8.60 9.16 -3.43
N PHE A 25 -7.63 8.30 -3.15
CA PHE A 25 -6.73 7.78 -4.15
C PHE A 25 -7.49 7.01 -5.24
N TYR A 26 -8.41 6.12 -4.86
CA TYR A 26 -9.18 5.36 -5.84
C TYR A 26 -10.18 6.19 -6.63
N ASP A 27 -10.65 7.32 -6.10
CA ASP A 27 -11.42 8.30 -6.89
C ASP A 27 -10.56 8.86 -8.04
N LYS A 28 -9.27 9.15 -7.80
CA LYS A 28 -8.34 9.59 -8.85
C LYS A 28 -7.98 8.47 -9.82
N VAL A 29 -7.76 7.26 -9.33
CA VAL A 29 -7.47 6.07 -10.17
C VAL A 29 -8.57 5.82 -11.18
N LEU A 30 -9.84 5.95 -10.77
CA LEU A 30 -10.99 5.77 -11.66
C LEU A 30 -11.20 6.95 -12.64
N ALA A 31 -10.59 8.10 -12.37
CA ALA A 31 -10.59 9.25 -13.26
C ALA A 31 -9.36 9.29 -14.20
N ASP A 32 -8.39 8.40 -14.01
CA ASP A 32 -7.15 8.36 -14.76
C ASP A 32 -7.25 7.44 -15.98
N GLU A 33 -7.00 7.96 -17.18
CA GLU A 33 -7.18 7.21 -18.44
C GLU A 33 -6.32 5.94 -18.53
N LEU A 34 -5.14 5.93 -17.90
CA LEU A 34 -4.22 4.80 -17.93
C LEU A 34 -4.62 3.72 -16.92
N LEU A 35 -5.08 4.11 -15.74
CA LEU A 35 -5.41 3.16 -14.66
C LEU A 35 -6.88 2.72 -14.67
N GLU A 36 -7.83 3.56 -15.09
CA GLU A 36 -9.26 3.24 -15.10
C GLU A 36 -9.57 1.87 -15.70
N PRO A 37 -9.00 1.47 -16.86
CA PRO A 37 -9.32 0.18 -17.48
C PRO A 37 -8.95 -1.02 -16.61
N VAL A 38 -7.96 -0.87 -15.72
CA VAL A 38 -7.51 -1.91 -14.79
C VAL A 38 -8.48 -2.07 -13.62
N PHE A 39 -9.10 -0.98 -13.16
CA PHE A 39 -9.83 -0.94 -11.88
C PHE A 39 -11.35 -0.84 -12.01
N LYS A 40 -11.89 -0.38 -13.15
CA LYS A 40 -13.33 -0.06 -13.32
C LYS A 40 -14.33 -1.19 -13.04
N HIS A 41 -13.88 -2.44 -13.05
CA HIS A 41 -14.72 -3.62 -12.80
C HIS A 41 -14.46 -4.24 -11.42
N MET A 42 -13.59 -3.65 -10.60
CA MET A 42 -13.38 -4.11 -9.23
C MET A 42 -14.56 -3.73 -8.34
N SER A 43 -14.80 -4.50 -7.28
CA SER A 43 -15.89 -4.19 -6.37
C SER A 43 -15.59 -2.90 -5.58
N PRO A 44 -16.63 -2.18 -5.12
CA PRO A 44 -16.47 -0.97 -4.32
C PRO A 44 -15.62 -1.18 -3.05
N GLU A 45 -15.62 -2.39 -2.50
CA GLU A 45 -14.87 -2.76 -1.28
C GLU A 45 -13.35 -2.81 -1.51
N HIS A 46 -12.88 -2.88 -2.76
CA HIS A 46 -11.45 -2.98 -3.09
C HIS A 46 -10.60 -1.91 -2.39
N ARG A 47 -11.07 -0.66 -2.36
CA ARG A 47 -10.35 0.46 -1.72
C ARG A 47 -10.14 0.25 -0.22
N MET A 48 -11.11 -0.34 0.48
CA MET A 48 -11.00 -0.61 1.92
C MET A 48 -10.08 -1.80 2.17
N HIS A 49 -10.17 -2.84 1.35
CA HIS A 49 -9.25 -3.98 1.45
C HIS A 49 -7.78 -3.54 1.29
N VAL A 50 -7.49 -2.62 0.36
CA VAL A 50 -6.13 -2.09 0.20
C VAL A 50 -5.73 -1.20 1.37
N ALA A 51 -6.65 -0.39 1.91
CA ALA A 51 -6.40 0.41 3.10
C ALA A 51 -6.00 -0.47 4.30
N HIS A 52 -6.76 -1.54 4.56
CA HIS A 52 -6.48 -2.47 5.65
C HIS A 52 -5.19 -3.26 5.41
N PHE A 53 -4.95 -3.72 4.18
CA PHE A 53 -3.72 -4.41 3.81
C PHE A 53 -2.49 -3.55 4.13
N VAL A 54 -2.44 -2.31 3.61
CA VAL A 54 -1.30 -1.42 3.80
C VAL A 54 -1.18 -0.99 5.27
N SER A 55 -2.30 -0.76 5.95
CA SER A 55 -2.31 -0.45 7.39
C SER A 55 -1.65 -1.55 8.21
N GLU A 56 -2.01 -2.81 7.97
CA GLU A 56 -1.44 -3.95 8.67
C GLU A 56 0.07 -4.08 8.38
N VAL A 57 0.47 -3.93 7.12
CA VAL A 57 1.89 -3.96 6.73
C VAL A 57 2.69 -2.88 7.44
N PHE A 58 2.08 -1.73 7.74
CA PHE A 58 2.74 -0.58 8.39
C PHE A 58 2.72 -0.65 9.92
N GLY A 59 2.33 -1.80 10.47
CA GLY A 59 2.29 -2.06 11.91
C GLY A 59 0.94 -1.70 12.56
N GLY A 60 -0.13 -1.57 11.76
CA GLY A 60 -1.49 -1.39 12.24
C GLY A 60 -2.18 -2.70 12.65
N PRO A 61 -3.51 -2.65 12.92
CA PRO A 61 -4.31 -3.81 13.27
C PRO A 61 -4.33 -4.89 12.18
N LYS A 62 -4.57 -6.15 12.57
CA LYS A 62 -4.61 -7.31 11.67
C LYS A 62 -5.94 -7.47 10.89
N THR A 63 -6.63 -6.37 10.63
CA THR A 63 -7.96 -6.38 10.03
C THR A 63 -7.97 -7.12 8.69
N TYR A 64 -6.96 -6.89 7.84
CA TYR A 64 -6.88 -7.56 6.53
C TYR A 64 -6.68 -9.06 6.69
N SER A 65 -5.67 -9.49 7.47
CA SER A 65 -5.36 -10.92 7.59
C SER A 65 -6.39 -11.73 8.38
N GLU A 66 -7.17 -11.08 9.25
CA GLU A 66 -8.23 -11.72 10.01
C GLU A 66 -9.56 -11.82 9.24
N THR A 67 -9.84 -10.91 8.29
CA THR A 67 -11.17 -10.81 7.69
C THR A 67 -11.23 -10.83 6.17
N GLU A 68 -10.13 -10.53 5.47
CA GLU A 68 -10.15 -10.23 4.03
C GLU A 68 -9.19 -11.08 3.19
N GLY A 69 -8.09 -11.57 3.77
CA GLY A 69 -7.19 -12.47 3.05
C GLY A 69 -5.82 -12.69 3.70
N SER A 70 -4.81 -12.84 2.85
CA SER A 70 -3.42 -13.02 3.25
C SER A 70 -2.51 -12.39 2.20
N HIS A 71 -1.20 -12.32 2.48
CA HIS A 71 -0.23 -11.87 1.49
C HIS A 71 -0.25 -12.74 0.23
N TYR A 72 -0.29 -14.07 0.42
CA TYR A 72 -0.46 -15.03 -0.67
C TYR A 72 -1.72 -14.77 -1.49
N ALA A 73 -2.88 -14.59 -0.84
CA ALA A 73 -4.13 -14.31 -1.55
C ALA A 73 -4.10 -12.96 -2.29
N MET A 74 -3.43 -11.94 -1.72
CA MET A 74 -3.21 -10.65 -2.38
C MET A 74 -2.37 -10.82 -3.66
N ILE A 75 -1.28 -11.59 -3.62
CA ILE A 75 -0.46 -11.85 -4.82
C ILE A 75 -1.29 -12.55 -5.89
N ASN A 76 -2.09 -13.55 -5.53
CA ASN A 76 -2.96 -14.25 -6.49
C ASN A 76 -3.95 -13.31 -7.20
N LYS A 77 -4.44 -12.25 -6.52
CA LYS A 77 -5.32 -11.23 -7.13
C LYS A 77 -4.62 -10.42 -8.24
N HIS A 78 -3.29 -10.42 -8.29
CA HIS A 78 -2.50 -9.69 -9.28
C HIS A 78 -2.12 -10.52 -10.52
N LEU A 79 -2.27 -11.85 -10.47
CA LEU A 79 -1.93 -12.74 -11.60
C LEU A 79 -2.71 -12.38 -12.87
N GLN A 80 -2.06 -12.56 -14.03
CA GLN A 80 -2.64 -12.32 -15.36
C GLN A 80 -3.23 -10.91 -15.58
N LYS A 81 -2.82 -9.92 -14.79
CA LYS A 81 -3.24 -8.52 -14.98
C LYS A 81 -2.37 -7.76 -15.97
N TYR A 82 -1.22 -8.33 -16.37
CA TYR A 82 -0.27 -7.75 -17.33
C TYR A 82 0.04 -6.27 -17.05
N LEU A 83 0.28 -5.94 -15.78
CA LEU A 83 0.58 -4.57 -15.35
C LEU A 83 1.93 -4.15 -15.95
N THR A 84 2.01 -2.90 -16.42
CA THR A 84 3.19 -2.35 -17.05
C THR A 84 3.93 -1.43 -16.06
N GLU A 85 5.18 -1.08 -16.38
CA GLU A 85 5.89 -0.06 -15.61
C GLU A 85 5.20 1.31 -15.68
N ALA A 86 4.43 1.60 -16.74
CA ALA A 86 3.62 2.82 -16.82
C ALA A 86 2.47 2.78 -15.80
N HIS A 87 1.72 1.67 -15.72
CA HIS A 87 0.69 1.48 -14.68
C HIS A 87 1.30 1.64 -13.28
N ARG A 88 2.44 0.99 -13.00
CA ARG A 88 3.12 1.03 -11.70
C ARG A 88 3.49 2.46 -11.29
N LYS A 89 4.19 3.18 -12.17
CA LYS A 89 4.65 4.55 -11.91
C LYS A 89 3.47 5.49 -11.68
N ARG A 90 2.43 5.38 -12.52
CA ARG A 90 1.25 6.24 -12.41
C ARG A 90 0.46 5.97 -11.13
N TRP A 91 0.34 4.71 -10.73
CA TRP A 91 -0.30 4.33 -9.47
C TRP A 91 0.43 4.92 -8.25
N ILE A 92 1.77 4.81 -8.21
CA ILE A 92 2.59 5.42 -7.14
C ILE A 92 2.41 6.94 -7.14
N GLU A 93 2.52 7.58 -8.30
CA GLU A 93 2.41 9.03 -8.44
C GLU A 93 1.09 9.56 -7.86
N LEU A 94 -0.05 8.95 -8.24
CA LEU A 94 -1.36 9.35 -7.73
C LEU A 94 -1.51 9.11 -6.22
N LEU A 95 -0.92 8.04 -5.68
CA LEU A 95 -0.99 7.76 -4.24
C LEU A 95 -0.17 8.79 -3.44
N LEU A 96 1.03 9.15 -3.91
CA LEU A 96 1.86 10.19 -3.30
C LEU A 96 1.18 11.56 -3.36
N GLN A 97 0.60 11.93 -4.51
CA GLN A 97 -0.19 13.16 -4.64
C GLN A 97 -1.37 13.19 -3.66
N THR A 98 -2.07 12.07 -3.50
CA THR A 98 -3.19 11.97 -2.55
C THR A 98 -2.71 12.10 -1.10
N ALA A 99 -1.54 11.53 -0.78
CA ALA A 99 -0.94 11.68 0.55
C ALA A 99 -0.62 13.15 0.86
N ASP A 100 -0.10 13.89 -0.11
CA ASP A 100 0.17 15.33 0.02
C ASP A 100 -1.12 16.14 0.22
N GLU A 101 -2.14 15.89 -0.60
CA GLU A 101 -3.43 16.57 -0.51
C GLU A 101 -4.14 16.36 0.83
N LEU A 102 -3.95 15.18 1.44
CA LEU A 102 -4.49 14.85 2.76
C LEU A 102 -3.55 15.20 3.91
N SER A 103 -2.41 15.84 3.62
CA SER A 103 -1.42 16.23 4.63
C SER A 103 -0.95 15.06 5.50
N LEU A 104 -0.75 13.89 4.90
CA LEU A 104 0.02 12.82 5.55
C LEU A 104 1.43 13.32 5.89
N PRO A 105 2.09 12.76 6.92
CA PRO A 105 3.41 13.22 7.35
C PRO A 105 4.36 13.38 6.17
N ASP A 106 5.01 14.54 6.07
CA ASP A 106 5.93 14.92 5.00
C ASP A 106 7.39 14.99 5.46
N ASP A 107 7.66 14.52 6.69
CA ASP A 107 9.01 14.40 7.20
C ASP A 107 9.85 13.41 6.36
N PRO A 108 11.17 13.67 6.19
CA PRO A 108 12.02 12.87 5.31
C PRO A 108 12.01 11.38 5.63
N GLU A 109 11.95 11.03 6.91
CA GLU A 109 12.00 9.69 7.43
C GLU A 109 10.74 8.90 7.07
N PHE A 110 9.54 9.49 7.27
CA PHE A 110 8.29 8.87 6.86
C PHE A 110 8.22 8.73 5.33
N ARG A 111 8.58 9.79 4.59
CA ARG A 111 8.50 9.79 3.12
C ARG A 111 9.47 8.79 2.49
N SER A 112 10.65 8.61 3.07
CA SER A 112 11.60 7.56 2.70
C SER A 112 11.00 6.17 2.88
N ALA A 113 10.46 5.87 4.07
CA ALA A 113 9.89 4.56 4.38
C ALA A 113 8.64 4.25 3.53
N PHE A 114 7.75 5.24 3.36
CA PHE A 114 6.54 5.11 2.56
C PHE A 114 6.87 4.82 1.10
N MET A 115 7.74 5.62 0.47
CA MET A 115 8.16 5.41 -0.90
C MET A 115 8.86 4.05 -1.09
N ALA A 116 9.72 3.65 -0.15
CA ALA A 116 10.40 2.36 -0.24
C ALA A 116 9.43 1.17 -0.28
N TYR A 117 8.36 1.20 0.54
CA TYR A 117 7.32 0.18 0.48
C TYR A 117 6.55 0.21 -0.85
N LEU A 118 6.10 1.39 -1.28
CA LEU A 118 5.34 1.52 -2.52
C LEU A 118 6.15 1.03 -3.73
N GLU A 119 7.45 1.33 -3.76
CA GLU A 119 8.36 0.82 -4.79
C GLU A 119 8.39 -0.70 -4.79
N TRP A 120 8.73 -1.29 -3.64
CA TRP A 120 8.88 -2.74 -3.47
C TRP A 120 7.58 -3.50 -3.79
N GLY A 121 6.47 -3.09 -3.17
CA GLY A 121 5.19 -3.78 -3.29
C GLY A 121 4.61 -3.71 -4.70
N THR A 122 4.66 -2.54 -5.33
CA THR A 122 4.13 -2.39 -6.70
C THR A 122 5.02 -3.07 -7.74
N ARG A 123 6.34 -3.21 -7.48
CA ARG A 123 7.23 -4.00 -8.34
C ARG A 123 6.89 -5.48 -8.28
N ILE A 124 6.61 -6.02 -7.09
CA ILE A 124 6.12 -7.40 -6.93
C ILE A 124 4.79 -7.60 -7.67
N ALA A 125 3.87 -6.63 -7.59
CA ALA A 125 2.61 -6.68 -8.32
C ALA A 125 2.83 -6.76 -9.84
N VAL A 126 3.74 -5.96 -10.40
CA VAL A 126 4.11 -6.05 -11.83
C VAL A 126 4.66 -7.42 -12.17
N LEU A 127 5.62 -7.94 -11.42
CA LEU A 127 6.25 -9.24 -11.68
C LEU A 127 5.22 -10.38 -11.68
N ASN A 128 4.36 -10.44 -10.66
CA ASN A 128 3.34 -11.49 -10.56
C ASN A 128 2.23 -11.32 -11.61
N SER A 129 1.97 -10.11 -12.08
CA SER A 129 0.93 -9.92 -13.11
C SER A 129 1.25 -10.51 -14.47
N GLN A 130 2.49 -10.94 -14.69
CA GLN A 130 2.95 -11.57 -15.93
C GLN A 130 2.82 -13.10 -15.91
N THR A 131 2.40 -13.69 -14.79
CA THR A 131 2.35 -15.13 -14.61
C THR A 131 0.94 -15.63 -14.32
N ASP A 132 0.72 -16.91 -14.60
CA ASP A 132 -0.54 -17.61 -14.32
C ASP A 132 -0.57 -18.20 -12.91
N THR A 133 0.61 -18.39 -12.30
CA THR A 133 0.79 -18.95 -10.96
C THR A 133 1.82 -18.13 -10.18
N THR A 134 1.74 -18.21 -8.85
CA THR A 134 2.73 -17.62 -7.95
C THR A 134 3.67 -18.70 -7.40
N THR A 135 4.93 -18.34 -7.18
CA THR A 135 5.90 -19.16 -6.42
C THR A 135 5.84 -18.92 -4.92
N GLU A 136 5.03 -17.96 -4.47
CA GLU A 136 4.86 -17.63 -3.07
C GLU A 136 4.15 -18.77 -2.33
N SER A 137 4.59 -19.07 -1.10
CA SER A 137 3.93 -20.08 -0.27
C SER A 137 2.62 -19.54 0.30
N ALA A 138 1.62 -20.43 0.47
CA ALA A 138 0.38 -20.08 1.16
C ALA A 138 0.61 -19.69 2.64
N ASP A 139 1.68 -20.20 3.24
CA ASP A 139 2.07 -19.93 4.63
C ASP A 139 2.94 -18.67 4.78
N THR A 140 3.21 -17.95 3.69
CA THR A 140 3.99 -16.71 3.77
C THR A 140 3.25 -15.68 4.65
N PRO A 141 3.91 -15.16 5.70
CA PRO A 141 3.27 -14.20 6.60
C PRO A 141 2.99 -12.88 5.88
N MET A 142 2.14 -12.06 6.49
CA MET A 142 1.99 -10.66 6.09
C MET A 142 3.36 -9.96 6.16
N PRO A 143 3.73 -9.15 5.15
CA PRO A 143 4.95 -8.37 5.23
C PRO A 143 4.81 -7.34 6.35
N VAL A 144 5.92 -7.05 7.02
CA VAL A 144 6.01 -6.00 8.04
C VAL A 144 7.01 -4.97 7.53
N TRP A 145 6.57 -3.72 7.44
CA TRP A 145 7.38 -2.61 6.96
C TRP A 145 7.58 -1.58 8.05
N GLY A 146 8.83 -1.13 8.22
CA GLY A 146 9.21 -0.16 9.24
C GLY A 146 9.99 1.01 8.65
N TRP A 147 10.59 1.80 9.52
CA TRP A 147 11.30 3.04 9.19
C TRP A 147 12.54 2.89 8.30
N GLY A 148 13.00 1.66 8.03
CA GLY A 148 14.21 1.43 7.25
C GLY A 148 15.46 2.01 7.91
N VAL A 149 16.38 2.56 7.10
CA VAL A 149 17.64 3.14 7.57
C VAL A 149 17.43 4.31 8.56
N PRO A 150 16.46 5.22 8.36
CA PRO A 150 16.17 6.27 9.35
C PRO A 150 15.85 5.79 10.76
N GLY A 151 15.23 4.61 10.92
CA GLY A 151 14.97 4.00 12.22
C GLY A 151 13.83 4.61 13.05
N GLY A 152 13.35 5.83 12.75
CA GLY A 152 12.23 6.48 13.43
C GLY A 152 11.82 7.79 12.75
N PRO A 153 10.78 8.48 13.24
CA PRO A 153 10.33 9.76 12.68
C PRO A 153 11.36 10.86 12.90
N TYR A 154 11.27 11.92 12.09
CA TYR A 154 12.04 13.15 12.32
C TYR A 154 11.76 13.73 13.71
N ILE A 155 12.84 14.08 14.43
CA ILE A 155 12.78 14.83 15.69
C ILE A 155 13.55 16.13 15.46
N PRO A 156 12.88 17.30 15.46
CA PRO A 156 13.53 18.61 15.26
C PRO A 156 14.62 18.95 16.27
#